data_AF-A0A352V3S0-F1
#
_entry.id   AF-A0A352V3S0-F1
#
_cell.length_a   1.000
_cell.length_b   1.000
_cell.length_c   1.000
_cell.angle_alpha   90.00
_cell.angle_beta   90.00
_cell.angle_gamma   90.00
#
_symmetry.space_group_name_H-M   'P 1'
#
loop_
_entity.id
_entity.type
_entity.pdbx_description
1 polymer ?
#
loop_
_entity_poly.entity_id
_entity_poly.type
_entity_poly.pdbx_seq_one_letter_code
_entity_poly.pdbx_strand_id
1 'polypeptide(L)'
;AHLDGKGAGLMEMAGLAQKGGAVHIHCRIAETPADISAIRVSVGEADAVIGGDLVVTAGARTIGLMTTGRTGAVVNDHEIVTGEFTRNTEFRIPSEDLRVALQARLREGVRFVDATELARVALGDSIFSNMLMLGMAWQAGLVPLSEPALREAVKLNGAGVEANLRAFDLGRWAWVEPAAAQALMQPVAAVKPDPLAFRADHLRAYQDAALAGRYVARVQAVPEPLREAVMKGYHKLLAYKDEYEVARLHLATMDKARAELEGDLRPTFHLAPPMLSGHGADGRPKKREFGAWVLPLFGVLARMKRLRGTAIDPFGRTEERRMERALIAQYEADLDALLPLHTPATEGLLRELFALPLTIRGFGPVKQANAEKAAARRGELIAQIRAGGDTPMRMAAE
;
A
#
# COMPACT_ATOMS: atom_id res chain seq x y z
N ALA A 1 34.96 14.92 -2.21
CA ALA A 1 36.30 14.36 -1.99
C ALA A 1 37.35 15.06 -2.84
N HIS A 2 37.39 14.88 -4.17
CA HIS A 2 38.42 15.53 -5.00
C HIS A 2 38.42 17.07 -4.92
N LEU A 3 37.25 17.70 -4.83
CA LEU A 3 37.12 19.15 -4.63
C LEU A 3 37.70 19.63 -3.28
N ASP A 4 37.77 18.74 -2.28
CA ASP A 4 38.42 18.98 -0.98
C ASP A 4 39.89 18.53 -0.97
N GLY A 5 40.46 18.10 -2.10
CA GLY A 5 41.80 17.52 -2.17
C GLY A 5 41.94 16.11 -1.56
N LYS A 6 40.83 15.48 -1.18
CA LYS A 6 40.81 14.16 -0.53
C LYS A 6 40.77 13.00 -1.54
N GLY A 7 41.27 11.85 -1.11
CA GLY A 7 41.10 10.57 -1.82
C GLY A 7 39.68 10.01 -1.66
N ALA A 8 39.16 9.37 -2.70
CA ALA A 8 37.91 8.61 -2.65
C ALA A 8 38.01 7.30 -3.43
N GLY A 9 37.43 6.24 -2.86
CA GLY A 9 37.24 4.95 -3.50
C GLY A 9 35.79 4.51 -3.36
N LEU A 10 35.20 4.02 -4.45
CA LEU A 10 33.80 3.59 -4.50
C LEU A 10 33.70 2.17 -5.07
N MET A 11 32.90 1.33 -4.44
CA MET A 11 32.54 0.01 -4.96
C MET A 11 31.04 -0.21 -4.79
N GLU A 12 30.36 -0.45 -5.90
CA GLU A 12 28.94 -0.77 -5.92
C GLU A 12 28.75 -2.28 -6.02
N MET A 13 27.91 -2.83 -5.16
CA MET A 13 27.47 -4.23 -5.20
C MET A 13 25.96 -4.25 -5.39
N ALA A 14 25.53 -4.39 -6.64
CA ALA A 14 24.12 -4.62 -6.98
C ALA A 14 23.74 -6.08 -6.71
N GLY A 15 22.60 -6.32 -6.06
CA GLY A 15 22.00 -7.65 -5.97
C GLY A 15 21.57 -8.20 -7.35
N LEU A 16 21.41 -9.52 -7.46
CA LEU A 16 20.99 -10.21 -8.70
C LEU A 16 19.61 -9.77 -9.25
N ALA A 17 18.80 -9.04 -8.47
CA ALA A 17 17.47 -8.61 -8.86
C ALA A 17 17.50 -7.29 -9.65
N GLN A 18 16.96 -7.29 -10.87
CA GLN A 18 16.91 -6.13 -11.76
C GLN A 18 16.03 -4.96 -11.24
N LYS A 19 15.10 -5.20 -10.31
CA LYS A 19 14.30 -4.17 -9.63
C LYS A 19 14.01 -4.60 -8.18
N GLY A 20 14.25 -3.72 -7.21
CA GLY A 20 13.97 -3.98 -5.78
C GLY A 20 14.99 -4.87 -5.06
N GLY A 21 16.15 -5.12 -5.67
CA GLY A 21 17.27 -5.80 -4.99
C GLY A 21 18.02 -4.87 -4.06
N ALA A 22 18.57 -5.42 -2.97
CA ALA A 22 19.48 -4.68 -2.10
C ALA A 22 20.71 -4.22 -2.89
N VAL A 23 21.02 -2.92 -2.81
CA VAL A 23 22.24 -2.33 -3.37
C VAL A 23 23.09 -1.84 -2.21
N HIS A 24 24.37 -2.26 -2.20
CA HIS A 24 25.34 -1.77 -1.22
C HIS A 24 26.40 -0.94 -1.94
N ILE A 25 26.58 0.29 -1.49
CA ILE A 25 27.64 1.18 -1.96
C ILE A 25 28.68 1.31 -0.86
N HIS A 26 29.87 0.76 -1.08
CA HIS A 26 31.01 0.93 -0.20
C HIS A 26 31.80 2.16 -0.66
N CYS A 27 31.93 3.15 0.22
CA CYS A 27 32.69 4.37 -0.05
C CYS A 27 33.78 4.54 1.01
N ARG A 28 35.01 4.77 0.57
CA ARG A 28 36.15 5.16 1.40
C ARG A 28 36.56 6.58 1.04
N ILE A 29 36.73 7.42 2.05
CA ILE A 29 37.29 8.77 1.91
C ILE A 29 38.52 8.81 2.80
N ALA A 30 39.63 9.31 2.27
CA ALA A 30 40.88 9.46 3.01
C ALA A 30 41.53 10.82 2.69
N GLU A 31 42.47 11.26 3.52
CA GLU A 31 43.14 12.55 3.33
C GLU A 31 43.93 12.59 2.02
N THR A 32 44.56 11.47 1.63
CA THR A 32 45.16 11.32 0.30
C THR A 32 44.66 10.05 -0.41
N PRO A 33 44.68 10.00 -1.75
CA PRO A 33 44.31 8.78 -2.49
C PRO A 33 45.18 7.56 -2.13
N ALA A 34 46.46 7.77 -1.77
CA ALA A 34 47.39 6.69 -1.44
C ALA A 34 47.04 5.97 -0.13
N ASP A 35 46.25 6.60 0.74
CA ASP A 35 45.82 6.03 2.01
C ASP A 35 44.69 4.99 1.85
N ILE A 36 44.12 4.86 0.65
CA ILE A 36 43.06 3.89 0.34
C ILE A 36 43.69 2.60 -0.18
N SER A 37 43.96 1.66 0.73
CA SER A 37 44.48 0.33 0.38
C SER A 37 43.40 -0.66 -0.07
N ALA A 38 42.17 -0.51 0.44
CA ALA A 38 41.03 -1.33 0.07
C ALA A 38 39.72 -0.51 0.09
N ILE A 39 38.95 -0.58 -0.99
CA ILE A 39 37.68 0.15 -1.13
C ILE A 39 36.56 -0.52 -0.33
N ARG A 40 36.56 -1.85 -0.26
CA ARG A 40 35.55 -2.60 0.47
C ARG A 40 35.64 -2.29 1.97
N VAL A 41 34.53 -1.84 2.54
CA VAL A 41 34.38 -1.70 4.00
C VAL A 41 34.22 -3.11 4.58
N SER A 42 35.09 -3.48 5.53
CA SER A 42 35.07 -4.79 6.17
C SER A 42 34.18 -4.78 7.43
N VAL A 43 34.05 -5.96 8.04
CA VAL A 43 33.28 -6.17 9.28
C VAL A 43 33.74 -5.19 10.36
N GLY A 44 32.78 -4.43 10.92
CA GLY A 44 33.01 -3.45 11.97
C GLY A 44 33.76 -2.17 11.57
N GLU A 45 34.04 -1.96 10.29
CA GLU A 45 34.84 -0.82 9.82
C GLU A 45 34.02 0.39 9.37
N ALA A 46 32.69 0.31 9.33
CA ALA A 46 31.87 1.42 8.87
C ALA A 46 31.89 2.58 9.88
N ASP A 47 32.31 3.76 9.46
CA ASP A 47 32.21 4.99 10.26
C ASP A 47 30.83 5.64 10.13
N ALA A 48 30.23 5.53 8.94
CA ALA A 48 28.96 6.15 8.58
C ALA A 48 28.10 5.22 7.75
N VAL A 49 26.78 5.23 7.98
CA VAL A 49 25.78 4.55 7.15
C VAL A 49 24.66 5.51 6.76
N ILE A 50 24.43 5.66 5.46
CA ILE A 50 23.27 6.35 4.91
C ILE A 50 22.32 5.25 4.40
N GLY A 51 21.32 4.91 5.21
CA GLY A 51 20.38 3.84 4.93
C GLY A 51 19.21 4.31 4.09
N GLY A 52 19.13 3.89 2.82
CA GLY A 52 18.03 4.25 1.92
C GLY A 52 16.69 3.59 2.27
N ASP A 53 16.73 2.48 3.01
CA ASP A 53 15.56 1.77 3.54
C ASP A 53 15.94 0.91 4.76
N LEU A 54 14.95 0.53 5.58
CA LEU A 54 15.16 -0.30 6.78
C LEU A 54 15.63 -1.72 6.47
N VAL A 55 15.10 -2.35 5.43
CA VAL A 55 15.31 -3.79 5.16
C VAL A 55 16.77 -4.06 4.80
N VAL A 56 17.35 -3.25 3.93
CA VAL A 56 18.76 -3.37 3.53
C VAL A 56 19.68 -2.94 4.66
N THR A 57 19.32 -1.88 5.39
CA THR A 57 20.15 -1.33 6.46
C THR A 57 20.23 -2.25 7.68
N ALA A 58 19.10 -2.85 8.08
CA ALA A 58 19.03 -3.83 9.16
C ALA A 58 19.40 -5.26 8.73
N GLY A 59 19.73 -5.48 7.46
CA GLY A 59 20.20 -6.77 6.98
C GLY A 59 21.50 -7.20 7.68
N ALA A 60 21.62 -8.50 7.99
CA ALA A 60 22.75 -9.05 8.73
C ALA A 60 24.13 -8.67 8.15
N ARG A 61 24.24 -8.60 6.81
CA ARG A 61 25.47 -8.16 6.13
C ARG A 61 25.83 -6.72 6.50
N THR A 62 24.86 -5.80 6.46
CA THR A 62 25.08 -4.39 6.75
C THR A 62 25.35 -4.16 8.24
N ILE A 63 24.58 -4.81 9.13
CA ILE A 63 24.80 -4.77 10.59
C ILE A 63 26.22 -5.26 10.93
N GLY A 64 26.72 -6.28 10.24
CA GLY A 64 28.08 -6.77 10.40
C GLY A 64 29.18 -5.75 10.08
N LEU A 65 28.90 -4.74 9.25
CA LEU A 65 29.86 -3.66 8.95
C LEU A 65 29.91 -2.59 10.03
N MET A 66 28.85 -2.48 10.84
CA MET A 66 28.70 -1.45 11.86
C MET A 66 29.40 -1.84 13.16
N THR A 67 29.83 -0.85 13.95
CA THR A 67 30.43 -1.00 15.29
C THR A 67 29.82 0.00 16.26
N THR A 68 29.32 -0.49 17.39
CA THR A 68 28.76 0.33 18.47
C THR A 68 29.78 1.33 19.01
N GLY A 69 29.39 2.60 19.14
CA GLY A 69 30.26 3.69 19.62
C GLY A 69 31.21 4.27 18.56
N ARG A 70 31.26 3.68 17.35
CA ARG A 70 32.03 4.20 16.21
C ARG A 70 31.11 4.62 15.06
N THR A 71 30.22 3.74 14.64
CA THR A 71 29.36 3.97 13.48
C THR A 71 28.22 4.90 13.84
N GLY A 72 28.02 5.94 13.03
CA GLY A 72 26.78 6.71 12.99
C GLY A 72 25.92 6.34 11.78
N ALA A 73 24.60 6.40 11.93
CA ALA A 73 23.66 6.07 10.85
C ALA A 73 22.48 7.04 10.78
N VAL A 74 22.14 7.46 9.56
CA VAL A 74 20.84 8.06 9.25
C VAL A 74 20.10 7.06 8.38
N VAL A 75 18.87 6.70 8.75
CA VAL A 75 18.12 5.62 8.10
C VAL A 75 16.74 6.12 7.70
N ASN A 76 16.40 5.97 6.42
CA ASN A 76 15.05 6.18 5.91
C ASN A 76 14.17 5.02 6.37
N ASP A 77 13.18 5.31 7.20
CA ASP A 77 12.28 4.33 7.80
C ASP A 77 10.97 4.14 7.05
N HIS A 78 10.83 4.76 5.88
CA HIS A 78 9.67 4.64 5.04
C HIS A 78 9.36 3.17 4.71
N GLU A 79 8.13 2.74 4.98
CA GLU A 79 7.68 1.39 4.68
C GLU A 79 7.39 1.22 3.19
N ILE A 80 8.40 0.76 2.44
CA ILE A 80 8.23 0.42 1.02
C ILE A 80 7.44 -0.89 0.90
N VAL A 81 6.19 -0.82 0.43
CA VAL A 81 5.38 -2.00 0.09
C VAL A 81 6.01 -2.70 -1.12
N THR A 82 6.76 -3.78 -0.89
CA THR A 82 7.42 -4.53 -1.96
C THR A 82 6.42 -5.37 -2.79
N GLY A 83 6.83 -5.80 -3.99
CA GLY A 83 6.01 -6.63 -4.88
C GLY A 83 5.55 -7.97 -4.26
N GLU A 84 6.17 -8.43 -3.17
CA GLU A 84 5.77 -9.63 -2.43
C GLU A 84 4.40 -9.50 -1.75
N PHE A 85 3.97 -8.26 -1.45
CA PHE A 85 2.62 -7.94 -0.99
C PHE A 85 1.53 -8.35 -1.99
N THR A 86 1.85 -8.46 -3.29
CA THR A 86 0.88 -8.92 -4.31
C THR A 86 0.54 -10.42 -4.19
N ARG A 87 1.36 -11.20 -3.46
CA ARG A 87 1.17 -12.65 -3.28
C ARG A 87 0.65 -13.02 -1.89
N ASN A 88 0.95 -12.22 -0.86
CA ASN A 88 0.47 -12.42 0.50
C ASN A 88 -0.12 -11.12 1.07
N THR A 89 -1.45 -11.05 1.17
CA THR A 89 -2.18 -9.87 1.67
C THR A 89 -2.01 -9.61 3.17
N GLU A 90 -1.39 -10.53 3.91
CA GLU A 90 -1.10 -10.39 5.34
C GLU A 90 0.39 -10.14 5.61
N PHE A 91 1.22 -10.08 4.56
CA PHE A 91 2.64 -9.79 4.71
C PHE A 91 2.82 -8.35 5.20
N ARG A 92 3.38 -8.21 6.40
CA ARG A 92 3.82 -6.94 6.96
C ARG A 92 5.34 -6.98 7.07
N ILE A 93 5.99 -5.92 6.63
CA ILE A 93 7.41 -5.73 6.95
C ILE A 93 7.47 -5.49 8.47
N PRO A 94 8.31 -6.23 9.21
CA PRO A 94 8.44 -6.04 10.65
C PRO A 94 9.31 -4.81 10.94
N SER A 95 8.87 -3.62 10.51
CA SER A 95 9.64 -2.37 10.55
C SER A 95 10.10 -2.01 11.96
N GLU A 96 9.26 -2.25 12.96
CA GLU A 96 9.60 -2.06 14.37
C GLU A 96 10.71 -3.01 14.82
N ASP A 97 10.68 -4.30 14.44
CA ASP A 97 11.76 -5.24 14.79
C ASP A 97 13.08 -4.84 14.12
N LEU A 98 13.04 -4.36 12.87
CA LEU A 98 14.22 -3.88 12.16
C LEU A 98 14.80 -2.61 12.80
N ARG A 99 13.95 -1.68 13.25
CA ARG A 99 14.35 -0.50 14.00
C ARG A 99 14.99 -0.89 15.33
N VAL A 100 14.38 -1.79 16.07
CA VAL A 100 14.90 -2.31 17.34
C VAL A 100 16.26 -2.98 17.14
N ALA A 101 16.45 -3.77 16.07
CA ALA A 101 17.74 -4.39 15.76
C ALA A 101 18.85 -3.35 15.51
N LEU A 102 18.54 -2.29 14.75
CA LEU A 102 19.48 -1.19 14.49
C LEU A 102 19.78 -0.37 15.76
N GLN A 103 18.77 -0.08 16.58
CA GLN A 103 18.94 0.58 17.88
C GLN A 103 19.74 -0.26 18.85
N ALA A 104 19.53 -1.58 18.88
CA ALA A 104 20.34 -2.49 19.68
C ALA A 104 21.82 -2.47 19.24
N ARG A 105 22.09 -2.37 17.92
CA ARG A 105 23.46 -2.30 17.40
C ARG A 105 24.13 -0.95 17.62
N LEU A 106 23.44 0.16 17.37
CA LEU A 106 24.03 1.50 17.29
C LEU A 106 23.70 2.40 18.48
N ARG A 107 22.72 2.03 19.31
CA ARG A 107 22.20 2.83 20.42
C ARG A 107 21.77 4.22 19.93
N GLU A 108 22.35 5.28 20.48
CA GLU A 108 22.10 6.67 20.09
C GLU A 108 22.78 7.05 18.76
N GLY A 109 23.65 6.18 18.23
CA GLY A 109 24.33 6.38 16.95
C GLY A 109 23.46 6.17 15.71
N VAL A 110 22.16 5.92 15.87
CA VAL A 110 21.22 5.80 14.74
C VAL A 110 20.08 6.81 14.88
N ARG A 111 19.73 7.46 13.76
CA ARG A 111 18.53 8.29 13.65
C ARG A 111 17.66 7.81 12.49
N PHE A 112 16.38 7.70 12.77
CA PHE A 112 15.37 7.32 11.78
C PHE A 112 14.56 8.54 11.35
N VAL A 113 14.18 8.57 10.08
CA VAL A 113 13.30 9.58 9.50
C VAL A 113 12.54 8.98 8.33
N ASP A 114 11.30 9.39 8.12
CA ASP A 114 10.61 9.09 6.85
C ASP A 114 11.07 10.11 5.80
N ALA A 115 12.30 9.95 5.30
CA ALA A 115 12.89 10.86 4.32
C ALA A 115 12.10 10.89 3.00
N THR A 116 11.36 9.82 2.72
CA THR A 116 10.55 9.68 1.51
C THR A 116 9.32 10.57 1.59
N GLU A 117 8.60 10.50 2.69
CA GLU A 117 7.43 11.33 2.96
C GLU A 117 7.83 12.79 3.17
N LEU A 118 8.93 13.05 3.89
CA LEU A 118 9.43 14.41 4.07
C LEU A 118 9.76 15.08 2.74
N ALA A 119 10.44 14.38 1.83
CA ALA A 119 10.73 14.86 0.49
C ALA A 119 9.44 15.08 -0.32
N ARG A 120 8.49 14.13 -0.27
CA ARG A 120 7.21 14.24 -0.96
C ARG A 120 6.40 15.46 -0.50
N VAL A 121 6.29 15.69 0.81
CA VAL A 121 5.48 16.79 1.37
C VAL A 121 6.16 18.14 1.17
N ALA A 122 7.48 18.23 1.37
CA ALA A 122 8.21 19.50 1.32
C ALA A 122 8.63 19.91 -0.10
N LEU A 123 8.94 18.94 -0.98
CA LEU A 123 9.51 19.17 -2.30
C LEU A 123 8.63 18.66 -3.45
N GLY A 124 7.53 17.96 -3.14
CA GLY A 124 6.57 17.46 -4.13
C GLY A 124 6.94 16.12 -4.77
N ASP A 125 8.14 15.59 -4.51
CA ASP A 125 8.62 14.34 -5.11
C ASP A 125 9.53 13.59 -4.12
N SER A 126 9.32 12.28 -3.99
CA SER A 126 10.13 11.41 -3.12
C SER A 126 11.51 11.10 -3.68
N ILE A 127 11.77 11.38 -4.96
CA ILE A 127 13.09 11.17 -5.59
C ILE A 127 14.22 11.94 -4.88
N PHE A 128 13.87 13.02 -4.18
CA PHE A 128 14.80 13.86 -3.44
C PHE A 128 15.20 13.29 -2.07
N SER A 129 14.65 12.15 -1.65
CA SER A 129 14.96 11.52 -0.36
C SER A 129 16.44 11.19 -0.19
N ASN A 130 17.12 10.76 -1.27
CA ASN A 130 18.56 10.46 -1.23
C ASN A 130 19.40 11.71 -0.91
N MET A 131 19.10 12.86 -1.52
CA MET A 131 19.81 14.11 -1.24
C MET A 131 19.49 14.67 0.13
N LEU A 132 18.24 14.50 0.59
CA LEU A 132 17.82 14.82 1.95
C LEU A 132 18.63 14.00 2.97
N MET A 133 18.72 12.68 2.77
CA MET A 133 19.49 11.78 3.62
C MET A 133 20.99 12.15 3.65
N LEU A 134 21.56 12.54 2.50
CA LEU A 134 22.93 13.06 2.44
C LEU A 134 23.09 14.35 3.26
N GLY A 135 22.13 15.27 3.19
CA GLY A 135 22.09 16.49 4.00
C GLY A 135 22.06 16.20 5.50
N MET A 136 21.24 15.25 5.92
CA MET A 136 21.18 14.81 7.32
C MET A 136 22.50 14.18 7.78
N ALA A 137 23.06 13.27 6.99
CA ALA A 137 24.32 12.60 7.32
C ALA A 137 25.49 13.59 7.41
N TRP A 138 25.52 14.59 6.52
CA TRP A 138 26.51 15.66 6.59
C TRP A 138 26.32 16.52 7.85
N GLN A 139 25.09 16.92 8.16
CA GLN A 139 24.78 17.71 9.36
C GLN A 139 25.08 16.96 10.67
N ALA A 140 25.00 15.63 10.65
CA ALA A 140 25.40 14.74 11.72
C ALA A 140 26.93 14.55 11.87
N GLY A 141 27.73 15.13 10.96
CA GLY A 141 29.19 14.96 10.96
C GLY A 141 29.67 13.62 10.40
N LEU A 142 28.80 12.83 9.77
CA LEU A 142 29.13 11.49 9.26
C LEU A 142 29.85 11.52 7.90
N VAL A 143 29.71 12.63 7.17
CA VAL A 143 30.33 12.81 5.85
C VAL A 143 31.54 13.74 5.99
N PRO A 144 32.79 13.25 5.87
CA PRO A 144 34.00 14.02 6.14
C PRO A 144 34.42 14.91 4.95
N LEU A 145 33.45 15.63 4.37
CA LEU A 145 33.60 16.53 3.23
C LEU A 145 33.07 17.93 3.56
N SER A 146 33.60 18.96 2.89
CA SER A 146 33.13 20.32 3.10
C SER A 146 31.75 20.56 2.46
N GLU A 147 30.94 21.44 3.06
CA GLU A 147 29.66 21.88 2.46
C GLU A 147 29.85 22.45 1.05
N PRO A 148 30.84 23.36 0.81
CA PRO A 148 31.05 23.91 -0.53
C PRO A 148 31.37 22.83 -1.56
N ALA A 149 32.18 21.82 -1.22
CA ALA A 149 32.51 20.73 -2.14
C ALA A 149 31.29 19.87 -2.49
N LEU A 150 30.41 19.58 -1.52
CA LEU A 150 29.16 18.85 -1.79
C LEU A 150 28.23 19.65 -2.70
N ARG A 151 28.04 20.95 -2.42
CA ARG A 151 27.19 21.81 -3.24
C ARG A 151 27.73 21.96 -4.66
N GLU A 152 29.04 22.10 -4.82
CA GLU A 152 29.66 22.20 -6.13
C GLU A 152 29.58 20.87 -6.89
N ALA A 153 29.71 19.72 -6.22
CA ALA A 153 29.50 18.41 -6.83
C ALA A 153 28.06 18.23 -7.38
N VAL A 154 27.05 18.73 -6.65
CA VAL A 154 25.65 18.72 -7.13
C VAL A 154 25.51 19.59 -8.39
N LYS A 155 26.13 20.77 -8.43
CA LYS A 155 26.11 21.62 -9.63
C LYS A 155 26.80 20.96 -10.83
N LEU A 156 27.96 20.33 -10.60
CA LEU A 156 28.71 19.62 -11.63
C LEU A 156 27.95 18.41 -12.21
N ASN A 157 27.09 17.76 -11.40
CA ASN A 157 26.22 16.69 -11.88
C ASN A 157 25.15 17.19 -12.87
N GLY A 158 24.70 18.45 -12.74
CA GLY A 158 23.83 19.13 -13.70
C GLY A 158 22.35 18.72 -13.68
N ALA A 159 21.99 17.60 -13.05
CA ALA A 159 20.61 17.13 -12.97
C ALA A 159 19.86 17.76 -11.79
N GLY A 160 18.79 18.51 -12.08
CA GLY A 160 17.89 19.04 -11.04
C GLY A 160 18.59 19.83 -9.94
N VAL A 161 19.62 20.60 -10.30
CA VAL A 161 20.58 21.20 -9.35
C VAL A 161 19.91 21.96 -8.22
N GLU A 162 18.99 22.88 -8.52
CA GLU A 162 18.31 23.69 -7.50
C GLU A 162 17.49 22.81 -6.53
N ALA A 163 16.73 21.85 -7.06
CA ALA A 163 15.90 20.96 -6.26
C ALA A 163 16.76 20.04 -5.37
N ASN A 164 17.86 19.50 -5.88
CA ASN A 164 18.79 18.69 -5.12
C ASN A 164 19.52 19.49 -4.02
N LEU A 165 19.88 20.74 -4.28
CA LEU A 165 20.44 21.64 -3.25
C LEU A 165 19.41 21.97 -2.16
N ARG A 166 18.15 22.24 -2.55
CA ARG A 166 17.05 22.43 -1.59
C ARG A 166 16.80 21.18 -0.75
N ALA A 167 16.87 19.99 -1.36
CA ALA A 167 16.74 18.72 -0.66
C ALA A 167 17.88 18.49 0.35
N PHE A 168 19.12 18.80 -0.04
CA PHE A 168 20.26 18.77 0.88
C PHE A 168 20.06 19.71 2.07
N ASP A 169 19.60 20.94 1.83
CA ASP A 169 19.31 21.91 2.89
C ASP A 169 18.14 21.50 3.79
N LEU A 170 17.10 20.90 3.20
CA LEU A 170 15.98 20.32 3.95
C LEU A 170 16.45 19.19 4.87
N GLY A 171 17.37 18.33 4.39
CA GLY A 171 17.98 17.28 5.20
C GLY A 171 18.75 17.85 6.39
N ARG A 172 19.57 18.86 6.16
CA ARG A 172 20.29 19.54 7.24
C ARG A 172 19.34 20.13 8.28
N TRP A 173 18.31 20.82 7.83
CA TRP A 173 17.28 21.37 8.71
C TRP A 173 16.56 20.28 9.50
N ALA A 174 16.16 19.17 8.86
CA ALA A 174 15.48 18.06 9.52
C ALA A 174 16.32 17.36 10.59
N TRP A 175 17.65 17.39 10.46
CA TRP A 175 18.55 16.93 11.51
C TRP A 175 18.57 17.85 12.74
N VAL A 176 18.51 19.16 12.54
CA VAL A 176 18.52 20.16 13.62
C VAL A 176 17.15 20.29 14.27
N GLU A 177 16.08 20.25 13.48
CA GLU A 177 14.69 20.47 13.89
C GLU A 177 13.82 19.21 13.66
N PRO A 178 14.11 18.08 14.33
CA PRO A 178 13.42 16.82 14.07
C PRO A 178 11.92 16.89 14.39
N ALA A 179 11.52 17.65 15.41
CA ALA A 179 10.11 17.83 15.77
C ALA A 179 9.34 18.61 14.70
N ALA A 180 9.95 19.65 14.11
CA ALA A 180 9.32 20.42 13.04
C ALA A 180 9.24 19.62 11.73
N ALA A 181 10.29 18.85 11.40
CA ALA A 181 10.26 17.92 10.28
C ALA A 181 9.16 16.87 10.45
N GLN A 182 9.00 16.31 11.66
CA GLN A 182 7.93 15.36 11.96
C GLN A 182 6.54 16.00 11.85
N ALA A 183 6.37 17.23 12.36
CA ALA A 183 5.11 17.96 12.25
C ALA A 183 4.73 18.27 10.80
N LEU A 184 5.71 18.51 9.92
CA LEU A 184 5.46 18.75 8.50
C LEU A 184 4.90 17.50 7.79
N MET A 185 5.35 16.30 8.19
CA MET A 185 4.88 15.03 7.65
C MET A 185 3.54 14.58 8.26
N GLN A 186 3.12 15.14 9.39
CA GLN A 186 1.82 14.83 9.94
C GLN A 186 0.76 15.29 8.95
N PRO A 187 -0.09 14.39 8.43
CA PRO A 187 -1.19 14.82 7.60
C PRO A 187 -2.02 15.79 8.42
N VAL A 188 -2.16 17.04 7.94
CA VAL A 188 -3.14 18.00 8.48
C VAL A 188 -4.43 17.20 8.62
N ALA A 189 -4.88 16.97 9.86
CA ALA A 189 -5.84 15.92 10.18
C ALA A 189 -6.95 15.90 9.13
N ALA A 190 -6.81 15.00 8.15
CA ALA A 190 -7.77 14.95 7.07
C ALA A 190 -9.06 14.53 7.77
N VAL A 191 -10.07 15.38 7.72
CA VAL A 191 -11.38 15.09 8.29
C VAL A 191 -11.75 13.71 7.79
N LYS A 192 -11.71 12.70 8.67
CA LYS A 192 -12.02 11.32 8.29
C LYS A 192 -13.43 11.39 7.72
N PRO A 193 -13.63 11.16 6.41
CA PRO A 193 -14.94 11.32 5.83
C PRO A 193 -15.86 10.35 6.56
N ASP A 194 -17.09 10.78 6.86
CA ASP A 194 -18.09 9.94 7.49
C ASP A 194 -18.13 8.59 6.75
N PRO A 195 -17.84 7.46 7.43
CA PRO A 195 -17.78 6.15 6.80
C PRO A 195 -19.05 5.76 6.06
N LEU A 196 -20.21 6.27 6.51
CA LEU A 196 -21.50 6.05 5.86
C LEU A 196 -21.62 6.90 4.59
N ALA A 197 -21.36 8.20 4.69
CA ALA A 197 -21.35 9.11 3.53
C ALA A 197 -20.39 8.64 2.43
N PHE A 198 -19.16 8.25 2.79
CA PHE A 198 -18.17 7.75 1.84
C PHE A 198 -18.68 6.56 1.02
N ARG A 199 -19.35 5.61 1.68
CA ARG A 199 -19.91 4.43 1.02
C ARG A 199 -21.16 4.76 0.20
N ALA A 200 -21.99 5.69 0.68
CA ALA A 200 -23.14 6.18 -0.07
C ALA A 200 -22.72 6.89 -1.36
N ASP A 201 -21.67 7.71 -1.31
CA ASP A 201 -21.11 8.39 -2.47
C ASP A 201 -20.53 7.40 -3.48
N HIS A 202 -19.83 6.37 -2.99
CA HIS A 202 -19.36 5.29 -3.84
C HIS A 202 -20.52 4.55 -4.53
N LEU A 203 -21.59 4.21 -3.82
CA LEU A 203 -22.77 3.56 -4.40
C LEU A 203 -23.49 4.45 -5.41
N ARG A 204 -23.50 5.77 -5.19
CA ARG A 204 -24.04 6.76 -6.14
C ARG A 204 -23.23 6.78 -7.44
N ALA A 205 -21.90 6.75 -7.33
CA ALA A 205 -21.01 6.66 -8.48
C ALA A 205 -21.15 5.30 -9.20
N TYR A 206 -21.22 4.22 -8.42
CA TYR A 206 -21.35 2.84 -8.88
C TYR A 206 -22.63 2.62 -9.69
N GLN A 207 -23.78 3.03 -9.17
CA GLN A 207 -25.09 2.86 -9.81
C GLN A 207 -25.82 4.20 -9.92
N ASP A 208 -26.47 4.64 -8.84
CA ASP A 208 -27.30 5.85 -8.80
C ASP A 208 -27.64 6.28 -7.35
N ALA A 209 -28.33 7.40 -7.21
CA ALA A 209 -28.75 7.94 -5.93
C ALA A 209 -29.79 7.06 -5.20
N ALA A 210 -30.57 6.26 -5.94
CA ALA A 210 -31.58 5.38 -5.33
C ALA A 210 -30.91 4.22 -4.59
N LEU A 211 -29.86 3.61 -5.17
CA LEU A 211 -29.07 2.59 -4.49
C LEU A 211 -28.39 3.14 -3.22
N ALA A 212 -27.80 4.33 -3.32
CA ALA A 212 -27.17 4.99 -2.18
C ALA A 212 -28.20 5.28 -1.06
N GLY A 213 -29.39 5.79 -1.42
CA GLY A 213 -30.47 6.04 -0.48
C GLY A 213 -30.97 4.78 0.23
N ARG A 214 -31.18 3.69 -0.52
CA ARG A 214 -31.54 2.37 0.03
C ARG A 214 -30.49 1.88 1.04
N TYR A 215 -29.22 1.99 0.69
CA TYR A 215 -28.12 1.59 1.57
C TYR A 215 -28.11 2.39 2.88
N VAL A 216 -28.20 3.73 2.80
CA VAL A 216 -28.22 4.60 3.98
C VAL A 216 -29.40 4.28 4.88
N ALA A 217 -30.61 4.19 4.32
CA ALA A 217 -31.80 3.87 5.08
C ALA A 217 -31.68 2.52 5.80
N ARG A 218 -31.11 1.51 5.12
CA ARG A 218 -30.91 0.18 5.70
C ARG A 218 -29.91 0.18 6.84
N VAL A 219 -28.78 0.87 6.69
CA VAL A 219 -27.74 0.96 7.73
C VAL A 219 -28.24 1.77 8.95
N GLN A 220 -29.01 2.83 8.73
CA GLN A 220 -29.55 3.66 9.82
C GLN A 220 -30.60 2.95 10.66
N ALA A 221 -31.37 2.03 10.06
CA ALA A 221 -32.36 1.22 10.77
C ALA A 221 -31.73 0.16 11.71
N VAL A 222 -30.42 -0.07 11.61
CA VAL A 222 -29.70 -1.08 12.42
C VAL A 222 -29.24 -0.49 13.75
N PRO A 223 -29.33 -1.25 14.86
CA PRO A 223 -28.78 -0.87 16.17
C PRO A 223 -27.30 -0.50 16.08
N GLU A 224 -26.88 0.47 16.88
CA GLU A 224 -25.51 1.01 16.87
C GLU A 224 -24.42 -0.08 16.90
N PRO A 225 -24.50 -1.10 17.80
CA PRO A 225 -23.42 -2.10 17.94
C PRO A 225 -23.23 -3.03 16.72
N LEU A 226 -24.20 -3.05 15.80
CA LEU A 226 -24.19 -3.86 14.58
C LEU A 226 -23.99 -3.01 13.32
N ARG A 227 -24.12 -1.69 13.44
CA ARG A 227 -24.14 -0.75 12.31
C ARG A 227 -22.86 -0.81 11.50
N GLU A 228 -21.71 -0.93 12.15
CA GLU A 228 -20.42 -1.00 11.44
C GLU A 228 -20.31 -2.27 10.59
N ALA A 229 -20.71 -3.42 11.13
CA ALA A 229 -20.68 -4.69 10.41
C ALA A 229 -21.61 -4.65 9.19
N VAL A 230 -22.83 -4.14 9.35
CA VAL A 230 -23.78 -3.96 8.23
C VAL A 230 -23.26 -2.96 7.22
N MET A 231 -22.76 -1.81 7.67
CA MET A 231 -22.19 -0.78 6.82
C MET A 231 -21.10 -1.36 5.91
N LYS A 232 -20.19 -2.18 6.44
CA LYS A 232 -19.09 -2.80 5.68
C LYS A 232 -19.58 -3.96 4.80
N GLY A 233 -20.30 -4.91 5.37
CA GLY A 233 -20.73 -6.14 4.71
C GLY A 233 -21.75 -5.90 3.59
N TYR A 234 -22.77 -5.08 3.86
CA TYR A 234 -23.80 -4.78 2.86
C TYR A 234 -23.21 -4.00 1.68
N HIS A 235 -22.39 -2.98 1.95
CA HIS A 235 -21.70 -2.23 0.89
C HIS A 235 -20.83 -3.14 0.01
N LYS A 236 -20.11 -4.11 0.61
CA LYS A 236 -19.29 -5.08 -0.12
C LYS A 236 -20.11 -5.91 -1.12
N LEU A 237 -21.34 -6.27 -0.76
CA LEU A 237 -22.25 -7.00 -1.66
C LEU A 237 -22.87 -6.10 -2.72
N LEU A 238 -23.27 -4.88 -2.36
CA LEU A 238 -23.91 -3.95 -3.30
C LEU A 238 -22.95 -3.45 -4.38
N ALA A 239 -21.67 -3.24 -4.04
CA ALA A 239 -20.66 -2.70 -4.94
C ALA A 239 -19.69 -3.78 -5.46
N TYR A 240 -20.24 -4.86 -6.02
CA TYR A 240 -19.41 -5.90 -6.63
C TYR A 240 -18.76 -5.40 -7.93
N LYS A 241 -17.51 -5.85 -8.17
CA LYS A 241 -16.70 -5.41 -9.32
C LYS A 241 -17.14 -6.12 -10.60
N ASP A 242 -18.12 -5.54 -11.26
CA ASP A 242 -18.57 -5.99 -12.57
C ASP A 242 -17.90 -5.24 -13.72
N GLU A 243 -18.27 -5.59 -14.94
CA GLU A 243 -17.67 -5.07 -16.16
C GLU A 243 -17.83 -3.55 -16.27
N TYR A 244 -18.99 -3.02 -15.86
CA TYR A 244 -19.28 -1.58 -15.86
C TYR A 244 -18.42 -0.84 -14.84
N GLU A 245 -18.27 -1.38 -13.63
CA GLU A 245 -17.47 -0.77 -12.57
C GLU A 245 -15.97 -0.88 -12.87
N VAL A 246 -15.50 -2.01 -13.40
CA VAL A 246 -14.11 -2.18 -13.83
C VAL A 246 -13.76 -1.15 -14.91
N ALA A 247 -14.65 -0.92 -15.89
CA ALA A 247 -14.45 0.12 -16.89
C ALA A 247 -14.35 1.52 -16.28
N ARG A 248 -15.28 1.87 -15.36
CA ARG A 248 -15.27 3.17 -14.66
C ARG A 248 -13.97 3.37 -13.86
N LEU A 249 -13.51 2.35 -13.16
CA LEU A 249 -12.28 2.40 -12.37
C LEU A 249 -11.04 2.56 -13.26
N HIS A 250 -10.96 1.85 -14.39
CA HIS A 250 -9.84 2.02 -15.33
C HIS A 250 -9.76 3.43 -15.92
N LEU A 251 -10.92 4.03 -16.26
CA LEU A 251 -10.97 5.42 -16.71
C LEU A 251 -10.47 6.38 -15.62
N ALA A 252 -10.97 6.23 -14.38
CA ALA A 252 -10.55 7.06 -13.27
C ALA A 252 -9.05 6.94 -12.96
N THR A 253 -8.49 5.73 -13.06
CA THR A 253 -7.04 5.50 -12.92
C THR A 253 -6.26 6.21 -14.03
N MET A 254 -6.74 6.19 -15.27
CA MET A 254 -6.09 6.90 -16.37
C MET A 254 -6.12 8.42 -16.18
N ASP A 255 -7.20 8.97 -15.64
CA ASP A 255 -7.29 10.41 -15.38
C ASP A 255 -6.29 10.83 -14.29
N LYS A 256 -6.13 10.02 -13.24
CA LYS A 256 -5.08 10.22 -12.22
C LYS A 256 -3.68 10.09 -12.82
N ALA A 257 -3.44 9.04 -13.61
CA ALA A 257 -2.15 8.82 -14.23
C ALA A 257 -1.74 9.98 -15.14
N ARG A 258 -2.69 10.58 -15.90
CA ARG A 258 -2.43 11.77 -16.72
C ARG A 258 -2.15 13.03 -15.91
N ALA A 259 -2.67 13.12 -14.69
CA ALA A 259 -2.41 14.26 -13.82
C ALA A 259 -1.05 14.17 -13.12
N GLU A 260 -0.59 12.95 -12.83
CA GLU A 260 0.64 12.71 -12.06
C GLU A 260 1.86 12.38 -12.93
N LEU A 261 1.67 11.86 -14.15
CA LEU A 261 2.76 11.41 -15.02
C LEU A 261 2.91 12.31 -16.25
N GLU A 262 4.15 12.70 -16.54
CA GLU A 262 4.51 13.44 -17.77
C GLU A 262 4.69 12.49 -18.97
N GLY A 263 4.26 12.93 -20.16
CA GLY A 263 4.48 12.22 -21.43
C GLY A 263 3.26 11.50 -22.01
N ASP A 264 3.46 10.84 -23.17
CA ASP A 264 2.39 10.11 -23.88
C ASP A 264 2.15 8.73 -23.22
N LEU A 265 1.09 8.64 -22.41
CA LEU A 265 0.73 7.41 -21.71
C LEU A 265 0.10 6.38 -22.66
N ARG A 266 0.78 5.23 -22.81
CA ARG A 266 0.33 4.09 -23.62
C ARG A 266 -0.04 2.89 -22.75
N PRO A 267 -1.27 2.83 -22.21
CA PRO A 267 -1.66 1.73 -21.35
C PRO A 267 -1.88 0.43 -22.13
N THR A 268 -1.48 -0.68 -21.50
CA THR A 268 -1.82 -2.04 -21.92
C THR A 268 -2.65 -2.69 -20.82
N PHE A 269 -3.79 -3.28 -21.19
CA PHE A 269 -4.73 -3.94 -20.31
C PHE A 269 -4.71 -5.45 -20.52
N HIS A 270 -4.50 -6.22 -19.46
CA HIS A 270 -4.57 -7.68 -19.48
C HIS A 270 -5.93 -8.17 -19.00
N LEU A 271 -6.84 -8.43 -19.93
CA LEU A 271 -8.23 -8.79 -19.64
C LEU A 271 -8.51 -10.24 -20.04
N ALA A 272 -9.47 -10.87 -19.37
CA ALA A 272 -10.05 -12.15 -19.78
C ALA A 272 -11.55 -11.97 -20.02
N PRO A 273 -11.98 -11.41 -21.17
CA PRO A 273 -13.38 -11.12 -21.42
C PRO A 273 -14.22 -12.41 -21.44
N PRO A 274 -15.38 -12.47 -20.76
CA PRO A 274 -16.20 -13.68 -20.69
C PRO A 274 -16.65 -14.23 -22.04
N MET A 275 -16.77 -13.36 -23.06
CA MET A 275 -17.16 -13.75 -24.42
C MET A 275 -16.04 -14.44 -25.20
N LEU A 276 -14.78 -14.33 -24.75
CA LEU A 276 -13.62 -14.90 -25.42
C LEU A 276 -13.20 -16.16 -24.68
N SER A 277 -13.62 -17.32 -25.20
CA SER A 277 -13.28 -18.62 -24.64
C SER A 277 -11.77 -18.91 -24.68
N GLY A 278 -11.33 -19.79 -23.77
CA GLY A 278 -9.96 -20.29 -23.69
C GLY A 278 -9.42 -20.33 -22.27
N HIS A 279 -8.72 -21.41 -21.94
CA HIS A 279 -8.04 -21.57 -20.65
C HIS A 279 -6.52 -21.43 -20.83
N GLY A 280 -5.85 -20.84 -19.84
CA GLY A 280 -4.40 -20.83 -19.71
C GLY A 280 -3.88 -22.17 -19.21
N ALA A 281 -2.54 -22.28 -19.11
CA ALA A 281 -1.87 -23.50 -18.64
C ALA A 281 -2.24 -23.90 -17.19
N ASP A 282 -2.78 -22.96 -16.41
CA ASP A 282 -3.25 -23.14 -15.03
C ASP A 282 -4.76 -23.47 -14.94
N GLY A 283 -5.42 -23.73 -16.07
CA GLY A 283 -6.86 -24.02 -16.13
C GLY A 283 -7.75 -22.80 -15.89
N ARG A 284 -7.21 -21.58 -15.86
CA ARG A 284 -7.97 -20.34 -15.65
C ARG A 284 -8.28 -19.62 -16.96
N PRO A 285 -9.26 -18.69 -17.02
CA PRO A 285 -9.55 -17.91 -18.22
C PRO A 285 -8.31 -17.22 -18.78
N LYS A 286 -8.06 -17.39 -20.09
CA LYS A 286 -6.87 -16.89 -20.77
C LYS A 286 -6.88 -15.35 -20.80
N LYS A 287 -5.92 -14.73 -20.10
CA LYS A 287 -5.66 -13.29 -20.20
C LYS A 287 -5.13 -12.95 -21.60
N ARG A 288 -5.64 -11.86 -22.17
CA ARG A 288 -5.25 -11.32 -23.47
C ARG A 288 -4.90 -9.85 -23.31
N GLU A 289 -3.97 -9.39 -24.14
CA GLU A 289 -3.49 -8.01 -24.11
C GLU A 289 -4.37 -7.13 -25.00
N PHE A 290 -4.74 -5.98 -24.46
CA PHE A 290 -5.50 -4.96 -25.14
C PHE A 290 -4.81 -3.61 -24.98
N GLY A 291 -4.59 -2.89 -26.07
CA GLY A 291 -3.96 -1.56 -26.02
C GLY A 291 -4.92 -0.44 -25.62
N ALA A 292 -4.43 0.80 -25.75
CA ALA A 292 -5.17 2.02 -25.42
C ALA A 292 -6.53 2.19 -26.13
N TRP A 293 -6.76 1.48 -27.26
CA TRP A 293 -8.03 1.50 -27.99
C TRP A 293 -9.24 1.02 -27.17
N VAL A 294 -9.02 0.31 -26.05
CA VAL A 294 -10.10 -0.12 -25.15
C VAL A 294 -10.64 1.01 -24.28
N LEU A 295 -9.92 2.11 -24.10
CA LEU A 295 -10.38 3.26 -23.32
C LEU A 295 -11.72 3.86 -23.81
N PRO A 296 -11.93 4.14 -25.10
CA PRO A 296 -13.24 4.57 -25.58
C PRO A 296 -14.33 3.52 -25.34
N LEU A 297 -14.02 2.23 -25.45
CA LEU A 297 -14.97 1.15 -25.13
C LEU A 297 -15.35 1.15 -23.64
N PHE A 298 -14.39 1.31 -22.73
CA PHE A 298 -14.67 1.51 -21.31
C PHE A 298 -15.52 2.75 -21.06
N GLY A 299 -15.31 3.83 -21.82
CA GLY A 299 -16.13 5.03 -21.77
C GLY A 299 -17.61 4.79 -22.10
N VAL A 300 -17.89 3.92 -23.07
CA VAL A 300 -19.26 3.50 -23.40
C VAL A 300 -19.80 2.57 -22.32
N LEU A 301 -19.01 1.55 -21.95
CA LEU A 301 -19.42 0.54 -20.98
C LEU A 301 -19.75 1.14 -19.61
N ALA A 302 -18.92 2.04 -19.08
CA ALA A 302 -19.18 2.71 -17.81
C ALA A 302 -20.49 3.50 -17.79
N ARG A 303 -20.93 4.05 -18.93
CA ARG A 303 -22.22 4.75 -19.08
C ARG A 303 -23.41 3.79 -19.15
N MET A 304 -23.17 2.55 -19.58
CA MET A 304 -24.18 1.49 -19.66
C MET A 304 -24.48 0.82 -18.31
N LYS A 305 -23.96 1.33 -17.18
CA LYS A 305 -24.25 0.81 -15.82
C LYS A 305 -25.74 0.69 -15.49
N ARG A 306 -26.62 1.42 -16.18
CA ARG A 306 -28.09 1.29 -16.04
C ARG A 306 -28.63 -0.07 -16.50
N LEU A 307 -27.88 -0.79 -17.34
CA LEU A 307 -28.25 -2.13 -17.79
C LEU A 307 -27.99 -3.19 -16.72
N ARG A 308 -27.16 -2.90 -15.72
CA ARG A 308 -26.79 -3.82 -14.64
C ARG A 308 -28.04 -4.44 -14.01
N GLY A 309 -28.10 -5.78 -14.03
CA GLY A 309 -29.18 -6.53 -13.40
C GLY A 309 -30.53 -6.46 -14.13
N THR A 310 -30.61 -5.80 -15.29
CA THR A 310 -31.81 -5.79 -16.13
C THR A 310 -31.89 -7.04 -17.03
N ALA A 311 -33.05 -7.31 -17.62
CA ALA A 311 -33.23 -8.44 -18.54
C ALA A 311 -32.37 -8.34 -19.83
N ILE A 312 -31.91 -7.14 -20.16
CA ILE A 312 -31.06 -6.83 -21.32
C ILE A 312 -29.57 -6.71 -20.95
N ASP A 313 -29.19 -7.06 -19.72
CA ASP A 313 -27.79 -7.07 -19.29
C ASP A 313 -27.00 -8.19 -20.00
N PRO A 314 -26.04 -7.88 -20.89
CA PRO A 314 -25.26 -8.90 -21.59
C PRO A 314 -24.37 -9.71 -20.65
N PHE A 315 -23.97 -9.15 -19.50
CA PHE A 315 -23.10 -9.83 -18.53
C PHE A 315 -23.90 -10.49 -17.40
N GLY A 316 -25.13 -10.03 -17.18
CA GLY A 316 -25.93 -10.40 -16.01
C GLY A 316 -26.29 -11.89 -15.92
N ARG A 317 -26.20 -12.67 -17.00
CA ARG A 317 -26.60 -14.09 -17.02
C ARG A 317 -25.51 -15.07 -16.60
N THR A 318 -24.28 -14.62 -16.35
CA THR A 318 -23.21 -15.51 -15.88
C THR A 318 -23.52 -16.05 -14.47
N GLU A 319 -22.99 -17.24 -14.16
CA GLU A 319 -23.14 -17.86 -12.84
C GLU A 319 -22.63 -16.96 -11.72
N GLU A 320 -21.50 -16.26 -11.93
CA GLU A 320 -20.96 -15.32 -10.94
C GLU A 320 -21.92 -14.14 -10.68
N ARG A 321 -22.50 -13.54 -11.72
CA ARG A 321 -23.42 -12.40 -11.55
C ARG A 321 -24.75 -12.83 -10.91
N ARG A 322 -25.21 -14.05 -11.19
CA ARG A 322 -26.37 -14.65 -10.52
C ARG A 322 -26.11 -14.87 -9.04
N MET A 323 -24.96 -15.45 -8.71
CA MET A 323 -24.51 -15.65 -7.32
C MET A 323 -24.43 -14.32 -6.57
N GLU A 324 -23.81 -13.28 -7.15
CA GLU A 324 -23.70 -11.96 -6.49
C GLU A 324 -25.05 -11.34 -6.17
N ARG A 325 -26.01 -11.40 -7.10
CA ARG A 325 -27.38 -10.90 -6.85
C ARG A 325 -28.12 -11.75 -5.82
N ALA A 326 -27.92 -13.07 -5.83
CA ALA A 326 -28.49 -13.95 -4.82
C ALA A 326 -27.93 -13.63 -3.42
N LEU A 327 -26.63 -13.36 -3.30
CA LEU A 327 -26.01 -12.95 -2.04
C LEU A 327 -26.59 -11.64 -1.49
N ILE A 328 -26.90 -10.66 -2.34
CA ILE A 328 -27.58 -9.42 -1.92
C ILE A 328 -28.95 -9.74 -1.32
N ALA A 329 -29.78 -10.49 -2.05
CA ALA A 329 -31.13 -10.84 -1.60
C ALA A 329 -31.10 -11.67 -0.31
N GLN A 330 -30.16 -12.62 -0.22
CA GLN A 330 -29.94 -13.43 0.97
C GLN A 330 -29.55 -12.58 2.19
N TYR A 331 -28.62 -11.63 2.00
CA TYR A 331 -28.20 -10.73 3.07
C TYR A 331 -29.33 -9.83 3.54
N GLU A 332 -30.14 -9.29 2.63
CA GLU A 332 -31.30 -8.48 2.97
C GLU A 332 -32.34 -9.29 3.76
N ALA A 333 -32.61 -10.53 3.35
CA ALA A 333 -33.51 -11.44 4.05
C ALA A 333 -33.00 -11.84 5.45
N ASP A 334 -31.69 -12.07 5.60
CA ASP A 334 -31.08 -12.36 6.90
C ASP A 334 -31.19 -11.17 7.85
N LEU A 335 -30.96 -9.97 7.33
CA LEU A 335 -31.07 -8.75 8.11
C LEU A 335 -32.51 -8.56 8.61
N ASP A 336 -33.52 -8.77 7.77
CA ASP A 336 -34.93 -8.70 8.21
C ASP A 336 -35.30 -9.79 9.22
N ALA A 337 -34.83 -11.03 8.99
CA ALA A 337 -35.22 -12.17 9.81
C ALA A 337 -34.52 -12.22 11.18
N LEU A 338 -33.31 -11.67 11.29
CA LEU A 338 -32.44 -11.89 12.45
C LEU A 338 -32.21 -10.64 13.30
N LEU A 339 -32.42 -9.43 12.77
CA LEU A 339 -32.37 -8.21 13.59
C LEU A 339 -33.34 -8.23 14.78
N PRO A 340 -34.58 -8.76 14.67
CA PRO A 340 -35.48 -8.88 15.83
C PRO A 340 -34.95 -9.78 16.95
N LEU A 341 -33.94 -10.61 16.67
CA LEU A 341 -33.29 -11.51 17.64
C LEU A 341 -32.06 -10.88 18.31
N HIS A 342 -31.83 -9.57 18.13
CA HIS A 342 -30.72 -8.86 18.76
C HIS A 342 -30.89 -8.79 20.28
N THR A 343 -29.99 -9.45 20.99
CA THR A 343 -29.81 -9.41 22.44
C THR A 343 -28.31 -9.30 22.74
N PRO A 344 -27.90 -8.98 23.98
CA PRO A 344 -26.48 -9.00 24.34
C PRO A 344 -25.79 -10.36 24.08
N ALA A 345 -26.53 -11.48 24.19
CA ALA A 345 -25.99 -12.82 23.94
C ALA A 345 -25.81 -13.14 22.44
N THR A 346 -26.66 -12.58 21.56
CA THR A 346 -26.59 -12.83 20.10
C THR A 346 -25.84 -11.74 19.34
N GLU A 347 -25.49 -10.62 19.98
CA GLU A 347 -24.85 -9.47 19.34
C GLU A 347 -23.55 -9.83 18.62
N GLY A 348 -22.65 -10.59 19.27
CA GLY A 348 -21.39 -11.00 18.67
C GLY A 348 -21.59 -11.84 17.40
N LEU A 349 -22.55 -12.77 17.44
CA LEU A 349 -22.89 -13.65 16.32
C LEU A 349 -23.53 -12.87 15.16
N LEU A 350 -24.42 -11.92 15.46
CA LEU A 350 -25.03 -11.02 14.47
C LEU A 350 -23.97 -10.14 13.81
N ARG A 351 -23.03 -9.61 14.60
CA ARG A 351 -21.91 -8.80 14.09
C ARG A 351 -21.05 -9.63 13.14
N GLU A 352 -20.70 -10.85 13.51
CA GLU A 352 -19.94 -11.78 12.65
C GLU A 352 -20.71 -12.09 11.36
N LEU A 353 -22.00 -12.44 11.48
CA LEU A 353 -22.86 -12.76 10.34
C LEU A 353 -22.94 -11.61 9.34
N PHE A 354 -23.16 -10.38 9.83
CA PHE A 354 -23.27 -9.21 8.96
C PHE A 354 -21.93 -8.77 8.36
N ALA A 355 -20.80 -9.14 8.98
CA ALA A 355 -19.45 -8.92 8.46
C ALA A 355 -18.98 -10.03 7.50
N LEU A 356 -19.65 -11.18 7.46
CA LEU A 356 -19.28 -12.34 6.67
C LEU A 356 -19.02 -12.06 5.17
N PRO A 357 -19.75 -11.15 4.47
CA PRO A 357 -19.43 -10.82 3.08
C PRO A 357 -17.99 -10.33 2.83
N LEU A 358 -17.30 -9.82 3.86
CA LEU A 358 -15.92 -9.35 3.78
C LEU A 358 -14.90 -10.49 3.56
N THR A 359 -15.29 -11.74 3.82
CA THR A 359 -14.48 -12.95 3.58
C THR A 359 -14.57 -13.44 2.14
N ILE A 360 -15.62 -13.03 1.40
CA ILE A 360 -15.82 -13.39 -0.01
C ILE A 360 -14.90 -12.52 -0.89
N ARG A 361 -13.66 -12.99 -1.05
CA ARG A 361 -12.59 -12.31 -1.80
C ARG A 361 -12.18 -13.10 -3.05
N GLY A 362 -11.46 -12.44 -3.95
CA GLY A 362 -10.97 -13.02 -5.20
C GLY A 362 -11.94 -12.84 -6.37
N PHE A 363 -11.65 -13.54 -7.46
CA PHE A 363 -12.39 -13.52 -8.72
C PHE A 363 -12.59 -14.95 -9.25
N GLY A 364 -13.66 -15.18 -10.00
CA GLY A 364 -13.97 -16.47 -10.60
C GLY A 364 -13.96 -17.63 -9.57
N PRO A 365 -13.19 -18.71 -9.79
CA PRO A 365 -13.25 -19.91 -8.94
C PRO A 365 -12.81 -19.66 -7.49
N VAL A 366 -11.88 -18.72 -7.26
CA VAL A 366 -11.44 -18.37 -5.89
C VAL A 366 -12.58 -17.76 -5.10
N LYS A 367 -13.37 -16.89 -5.75
CA LYS A 367 -14.52 -16.25 -5.12
C LYS A 367 -15.65 -17.23 -4.87
N GLN A 368 -15.90 -18.13 -5.81
CA GLN A 368 -16.88 -19.21 -5.66
C GLN A 368 -16.57 -20.07 -4.42
N ALA A 369 -15.33 -20.55 -4.28
CA ALA A 369 -14.91 -21.33 -3.12
C ALA A 369 -15.05 -20.55 -1.80
N ASN A 370 -14.72 -19.25 -1.80
CA ASN A 370 -14.91 -18.41 -0.61
C ASN A 370 -16.39 -18.15 -0.30
N ALA A 371 -17.25 -18.04 -1.31
CA ALA A 371 -18.70 -17.90 -1.12
C ALA A 371 -19.31 -19.18 -0.53
N GLU A 372 -18.85 -20.37 -0.94
CA GLU A 372 -19.27 -21.65 -0.37
C GLU A 372 -18.86 -21.79 1.10
N LYS A 373 -17.61 -21.44 1.44
CA LYS A 373 -17.15 -21.40 2.84
C LYS A 373 -17.97 -20.41 3.68
N ALA A 374 -18.25 -19.23 3.14
CA ALA A 374 -19.11 -18.25 3.79
C ALA A 374 -20.53 -18.80 4.00
N ALA A 375 -21.11 -19.48 3.00
CA ALA A 375 -22.44 -20.08 3.11
C ALA A 375 -22.51 -21.15 4.23
N ALA A 376 -21.49 -21.98 4.38
CA ALA A 376 -21.40 -22.94 5.48
C ALA A 376 -21.36 -22.22 6.84
N ARG A 377 -20.46 -21.24 7.01
CA ARG A 377 -20.34 -20.47 8.25
C ARG A 377 -21.62 -19.71 8.59
N ARG A 378 -22.30 -19.17 7.59
CA ARG A 378 -23.61 -18.53 7.75
C ARG A 378 -24.63 -19.49 8.37
N GLY A 379 -24.71 -20.73 7.89
CA GLY A 379 -25.64 -21.73 8.42
C GLY A 379 -25.41 -21.97 9.92
N GLU A 380 -24.15 -22.10 10.33
CA GLU A 380 -23.75 -22.25 11.74
C GLU A 380 -24.16 -21.04 12.58
N LEU A 381 -23.86 -19.83 12.12
CA LEU A 381 -24.18 -18.59 12.84
C LEU A 381 -25.69 -18.43 13.02
N ILE A 382 -26.48 -18.68 11.97
CA ILE A 382 -27.95 -18.58 12.03
C ILE A 382 -28.52 -19.60 13.03
N ALA A 383 -27.99 -20.82 13.08
CA ALA A 383 -28.42 -21.82 14.05
C ALA A 383 -28.13 -21.37 15.49
N GLN A 384 -26.93 -20.84 15.75
CA GLN A 384 -26.54 -20.34 17.07
C GLN A 384 -27.36 -19.12 17.52
N ILE A 385 -27.62 -18.18 16.60
CA ILE A 385 -28.47 -17.00 16.87
C ILE A 385 -29.89 -17.44 17.24
N ARG A 386 -30.47 -18.38 16.48
CA ARG A 386 -31.82 -18.90 16.75
C ARG A 386 -31.90 -19.72 18.04
N ALA A 387 -30.80 -20.31 18.47
CA ALA A 387 -30.67 -20.99 19.76
C ALA A 387 -30.47 -20.04 20.95
N GLY A 388 -30.48 -18.71 20.75
CA GLY A 388 -30.39 -17.72 21.81
C GLY A 388 -28.96 -17.32 22.22
N GLY A 389 -27.93 -17.81 21.53
CA GLY A 389 -26.52 -17.48 21.83
C GLY A 389 -25.84 -18.37 22.89
N ASP A 390 -26.56 -19.34 23.48
CA ASP A 390 -26.05 -20.19 24.58
C ASP A 390 -25.18 -21.38 24.12
N THR A 391 -24.84 -21.47 22.84
CA THR A 391 -23.96 -22.55 22.37
C THR A 391 -22.50 -22.16 22.62
N PRO A 392 -21.70 -22.95 23.34
CA PRO A 392 -20.31 -22.60 23.64
C PRO A 392 -19.55 -22.28 22.36
N MET A 393 -18.99 -21.08 22.31
CA MET A 393 -18.08 -20.63 21.25
C MET A 393 -16.96 -21.67 21.15
N ARG A 394 -16.96 -22.51 20.13
CA ARG A 394 -15.78 -23.34 19.81
C ARG A 394 -14.67 -22.36 19.46
N MET A 395 -13.78 -22.10 20.41
CA MET A 395 -12.51 -21.42 20.15
C MET A 395 -11.87 -22.13 18.97
N ALA A 396 -11.78 -21.42 17.84
CA ALA A 396 -10.98 -21.88 16.71
C ALA A 396 -9.54 -21.93 17.18
N ALA A 397 -8.96 -23.13 17.19
CA ALA A 397 -7.55 -23.35 17.46
C ALA A 397 -6.68 -22.63 16.41
N GLU A 398 -5.55 -22.10 16.89
CA GLU A 398 -4.49 -21.40 16.17
C GLU A 398 -3.97 -22.12 14.92
#